data_AF-A0A917FR12-F1
#
_entry.id   AF-A0A917FR12-F1
#
_cell.length_a   1.000
_cell.length_b   1.000
_cell.length_c   1.000
_cell.angle_alpha   90.00
_cell.angle_beta   90.00
_cell.angle_gamma   90.00
#
_symmetry.space_group_name_H-M   'P 1'
#
loop_
_entity.id
_entity.type
_entity.pdbx_description
1 polymer ?
#
loop_
_entity_poly.entity_id
_entity_poly.type
_entity_poly.pdbx_seq_one_letter_code
_entity_poly.pdbx_strand_id
1 'polypeptide(L)'
;MQPDQARLIPLLWAPRDRTSRTGLSIGAITAAGVAIADRAGLGAVTMRAVADELSVGTMSLYTHVPGKPELIALMRDSVDHECYADGVLPASFDGWQERLRHMARRNWESCLRHPWQLDISPTVSSTLGPGVVGKYETELGGVDGIGLDDVQMDMAVALVQSHASSSARWYLGVHGATGGAMTEDEWWESMQNEWQRVEPVLALAMNRNDYPLASRVGAASAQAYEGADAEALFRFGLDRIIDGLTALIEGGH
;
A
#
# COMPACT_ATOMS: atom_id res chain seq x y z
N MET A 1 11.73 16.61 -7.90
CA MET A 1 12.16 17.68 -6.98
C MET A 1 11.81 17.23 -5.56
N GLN A 2 12.76 17.21 -4.64
CA GLN A 2 12.50 16.83 -3.25
C GLN A 2 11.64 17.90 -2.56
N PRO A 3 10.67 17.51 -1.71
CA PRO A 3 9.92 18.49 -0.91
C PRO A 3 10.84 19.18 0.09
N ASP A 4 10.59 20.47 0.33
CA ASP A 4 11.26 21.21 1.40
C ASP A 4 10.69 20.77 2.75
N GLN A 5 11.40 19.84 3.41
CA GLN A 5 10.99 19.23 4.69
C GLN A 5 10.69 20.28 5.77
N ALA A 6 11.47 21.38 5.82
CA ALA A 6 11.29 22.43 6.82
C ALA A 6 9.97 23.20 6.65
N ARG A 7 9.43 23.25 5.42
CA ARG A 7 8.12 23.85 5.14
C ARG A 7 6.98 22.85 5.21
N LEU A 8 7.26 21.59 4.86
CA LEU A 8 6.26 20.53 4.79
C LEU A 8 5.84 20.02 6.17
N ILE A 9 6.76 19.89 7.13
CA ILE A 9 6.42 19.42 8.48
C ILE A 9 5.39 20.36 9.15
N PRO A 10 5.61 21.69 9.27
CA PRO A 10 4.59 22.57 9.85
C PRO A 10 3.22 22.50 9.14
N LEU A 11 3.22 22.24 7.83
CA LEU A 11 2.00 22.11 7.04
C LEU A 11 1.21 20.84 7.38
N LEU A 12 1.90 19.70 7.53
CA LEU A 12 1.29 18.41 7.90
C LEU A 12 0.68 18.44 9.29
N TRP A 13 1.33 19.14 10.22
CA TRP A 13 0.92 19.23 11.63
C TRP A 13 -0.05 20.40 11.89
N ALA A 14 -0.38 21.20 10.88
CA ALA A 14 -1.37 22.26 11.00
C ALA A 14 -2.81 21.69 11.01
N PRO A 15 -3.77 22.33 11.70
CA PRO A 15 -5.17 21.90 11.67
C PRO A 15 -5.73 21.95 10.25
N ARG A 16 -6.20 20.79 9.75
CA ARG A 16 -6.64 20.61 8.35
C ARG A 16 -7.92 21.37 7.99
N ASP A 17 -8.75 21.66 8.99
CA ASP A 17 -10.07 22.29 8.84
C ASP A 17 -10.04 23.83 8.88
N ARG A 18 -8.85 24.45 8.98
CA ARG A 18 -8.75 25.91 8.90
C ARG A 18 -9.10 26.39 7.50
N THR A 19 -10.37 26.70 7.31
CA THR A 19 -10.89 27.33 6.10
C THR A 19 -10.44 28.78 6.04
N SER A 20 -9.86 29.18 4.92
CA SER A 20 -9.64 30.60 4.63
C SER A 20 -10.96 31.32 4.38
N ARG A 21 -10.91 32.65 4.25
CA ARG A 21 -12.08 33.49 3.87
C ARG A 21 -12.73 33.08 2.54
N THR A 22 -12.05 32.30 1.71
CA THR A 22 -12.57 31.78 0.43
C THR A 22 -13.19 30.39 0.55
N GLY A 23 -13.27 29.80 1.75
CA GLY A 23 -13.78 28.44 1.98
C GLY A 23 -12.79 27.33 1.64
N LEU A 24 -11.60 27.67 1.15
CA LEU A 24 -10.54 26.72 0.79
C LEU A 24 -9.72 26.34 2.04
N SER A 25 -9.49 25.05 2.25
CA SER A 25 -8.68 24.49 3.34
C SER A 25 -7.65 23.48 2.81
N ILE A 26 -6.62 23.20 3.61
CA ILE A 26 -5.63 22.15 3.29
C ILE A 26 -6.34 20.79 3.17
N GLY A 27 -7.31 20.50 4.04
CA GLY A 27 -8.12 19.29 3.97
C GLY A 27 -8.85 19.14 2.64
N ALA A 28 -9.52 20.20 2.15
CA ALA A 28 -10.25 20.16 0.88
C ALA A 28 -9.31 19.94 -0.33
N ILE A 29 -8.15 20.61 -0.34
CA ILE A 29 -7.11 20.44 -1.37
C ILE A 29 -6.57 19.02 -1.37
N THR A 30 -6.31 18.48 -0.18
CA THR A 30 -5.79 17.11 0.00
C THR A 30 -6.80 16.07 -0.48
N ALA A 31 -8.07 16.21 -0.08
CA ALA A 31 -9.14 15.31 -0.49
C ALA A 31 -9.35 15.32 -2.02
N ALA A 32 -9.32 16.49 -2.66
CA ALA A 32 -9.38 16.59 -4.11
C ALA A 32 -8.18 15.90 -4.79
N GLY A 33 -6.98 16.03 -4.24
CA GLY A 33 -5.78 15.33 -4.70
C GLY A 33 -5.93 13.80 -4.62
N VAL A 34 -6.40 13.28 -3.49
CA VAL A 34 -6.69 11.85 -3.29
C VAL A 34 -7.73 11.37 -4.31
N ALA A 35 -8.84 12.08 -4.46
CA ALA A 35 -9.91 11.68 -5.37
C ALA A 35 -9.46 11.63 -6.85
N ILE A 36 -8.58 12.55 -7.28
CA ILE A 36 -7.97 12.50 -8.61
C ILE A 36 -7.04 11.29 -8.73
N ALA A 37 -6.22 11.04 -7.71
CA ALA A 37 -5.25 9.96 -7.71
C ALA A 37 -5.92 8.58 -7.71
N ASP A 38 -7.02 8.42 -6.98
CA ASP A 38 -7.81 7.17 -6.95
C ASP A 38 -8.40 6.84 -8.32
N ARG A 39 -8.85 7.86 -9.07
CA ARG A 39 -9.47 7.68 -10.39
C ARG A 39 -8.48 7.55 -11.55
N ALA A 40 -7.36 8.29 -11.48
CA ALA A 40 -6.48 8.50 -12.64
C ALA A 40 -4.99 8.31 -12.33
N GLY A 41 -4.65 7.83 -11.13
CA GLY A 41 -3.29 7.60 -10.68
C GLY A 41 -2.52 8.87 -10.28
N LEU A 42 -1.35 8.67 -9.67
CA LEU A 42 -0.51 9.76 -9.13
C LEU A 42 -0.01 10.72 -10.22
N GLY A 43 0.11 10.25 -11.45
CA GLY A 43 0.53 11.03 -12.62
C GLY A 43 -0.44 12.17 -12.94
N ALA A 44 -1.76 11.92 -12.80
CA ALA A 44 -2.82 12.88 -13.09
C ALA A 44 -2.92 14.02 -12.07
N VAL A 45 -2.39 13.82 -10.86
CA VAL A 45 -2.39 14.82 -9.80
C VAL A 45 -1.48 15.99 -10.19
N THR A 46 -2.07 17.11 -10.57
CA THR A 46 -1.37 18.36 -10.82
C THR A 46 -2.05 19.49 -10.07
N MET A 47 -1.31 20.56 -9.74
CA MET A 47 -1.91 21.73 -9.07
C MET A 47 -3.07 22.32 -9.89
N ARG A 48 -2.99 22.24 -11.22
CA ARG A 48 -4.07 22.67 -12.10
C ARG A 48 -5.29 21.75 -12.00
N ALA A 49 -5.10 20.44 -12.12
CA ALA A 49 -6.20 19.48 -12.02
C ALA A 49 -6.94 19.58 -10.67
N VAL A 50 -6.21 19.78 -9.58
CA VAL A 50 -6.81 19.99 -8.25
C VAL A 50 -7.58 21.30 -8.16
N ALA A 51 -7.08 22.36 -8.81
CA ALA A 51 -7.78 23.66 -8.84
C ALA A 51 -9.08 23.56 -9.66
N ASP A 52 -9.03 22.84 -10.78
CA ASP A 52 -10.18 22.58 -11.65
C ASP A 52 -11.23 21.73 -10.92
N GLU A 53 -10.82 20.66 -10.21
CA GLU A 53 -11.71 19.82 -9.37
C GLU A 53 -12.44 20.64 -8.30
N LEU A 54 -11.75 21.62 -7.71
CA LEU A 54 -12.30 22.51 -6.68
C LEU A 54 -12.97 23.77 -7.23
N SER A 55 -12.99 23.96 -8.56
CA SER A 55 -13.51 25.16 -9.22
C SER A 55 -12.89 26.47 -8.70
N VAL A 56 -11.58 26.48 -8.42
CA VAL A 56 -10.81 27.65 -7.96
C VAL A 56 -9.64 27.96 -8.90
N GLY A 57 -9.05 29.15 -8.79
CA GLY A 57 -7.84 29.48 -9.55
C GLY A 57 -6.60 28.79 -8.97
N THR A 58 -5.69 28.27 -9.80
CA THR A 58 -4.47 27.58 -9.33
C THR A 58 -3.65 28.40 -8.32
N MET A 59 -3.62 29.73 -8.46
CA MET A 59 -2.90 30.61 -7.55
C MET A 59 -3.41 30.58 -6.10
N SER A 60 -4.70 30.30 -5.87
CA SER A 60 -5.23 30.19 -4.51
C SER A 60 -4.70 28.93 -3.80
N LEU A 61 -4.42 27.85 -4.54
CA LEU A 61 -3.87 26.62 -3.95
C LEU A 61 -2.48 26.86 -3.35
N TYR A 62 -1.62 27.62 -4.03
CA TYR A 62 -0.25 27.88 -3.59
C TYR A 62 -0.15 28.68 -2.28
N THR A 63 -1.24 29.31 -1.84
CA THR A 63 -1.31 29.95 -0.52
C THR A 63 -1.40 28.93 0.62
N HIS A 64 -1.88 27.72 0.31
CA HIS A 64 -2.07 26.63 1.27
C HIS A 64 -1.03 25.51 1.09
N VAL A 65 -0.77 25.11 -0.16
CA VAL A 65 0.12 24.00 -0.50
C VAL A 65 1.17 24.48 -1.49
N PRO A 66 2.46 24.53 -1.11
CA PRO A 66 3.52 25.13 -1.94
C PRO A 66 3.74 24.45 -3.30
N GLY A 67 3.39 23.18 -3.43
CA GLY A 67 3.61 22.44 -4.66
C GLY A 67 3.10 21.00 -4.63
N LYS A 68 3.29 20.31 -5.76
CA LYS A 68 2.89 18.90 -5.93
C LYS A 68 3.57 17.95 -4.91
N PRO A 69 4.88 18.07 -4.62
CA PRO A 69 5.52 17.19 -3.62
C PRO A 69 4.88 17.31 -2.23
N GLU A 70 4.59 18.53 -1.79
CA GLU A 70 3.92 18.80 -0.52
C GLU A 70 2.48 18.28 -0.52
N LEU A 71 1.77 18.42 -1.64
CA LEU A 71 0.44 17.83 -1.81
C LEU A 71 0.46 16.30 -1.69
N ILE A 72 1.41 15.63 -2.34
CA ILE A 72 1.52 14.16 -2.27
C ILE A 72 1.79 13.71 -0.83
N ALA A 73 2.63 14.43 -0.09
CA ALA A 73 2.86 14.13 1.32
C ALA A 73 1.59 14.30 2.17
N LEU A 74 0.82 15.37 1.95
CA LEU A 74 -0.48 15.58 2.61
C LEU A 74 -1.48 14.48 2.26
N MET A 75 -1.56 14.08 1.00
CA MET A 75 -2.43 12.99 0.53
C MET A 75 -2.07 11.68 1.22
N ARG A 76 -0.78 11.33 1.26
CA ARG A 76 -0.29 10.13 1.95
C ARG A 76 -0.66 10.16 3.44
N ASP A 77 -0.34 11.25 4.13
CA ASP A 77 -0.65 11.40 5.55
C ASP A 77 -2.16 11.30 5.81
N SER A 78 -3.00 11.75 4.87
CA SER A 78 -4.45 11.60 4.98
C SER A 78 -4.92 10.16 4.86
N VAL A 79 -4.38 9.39 3.92
CA VAL A 79 -4.75 7.97 3.76
C VAL A 79 -4.18 7.11 4.89
N ASP A 80 -2.97 7.39 5.36
CA ASP A 80 -2.39 6.68 6.50
C ASP A 80 -3.22 6.88 7.77
N HIS A 81 -3.81 8.08 7.97
CA HIS A 81 -4.78 8.33 9.03
C HIS A 81 -6.09 7.52 8.85
N GLU A 82 -6.58 7.38 7.61
CA GLU A 82 -7.78 6.58 7.31
C GLU A 82 -7.58 5.08 7.59
N CYS A 83 -6.37 4.56 7.41
CA CYS A 83 -6.03 3.15 7.54
C CYS A 83 -6.47 2.53 8.89
N TYR A 84 -6.50 3.32 9.98
CA TYR A 84 -6.98 2.88 11.30
C TYR A 84 -8.07 3.79 11.89
N ALA A 85 -8.83 4.51 11.05
CA ALA A 85 -9.86 5.45 11.51
C ALA A 85 -11.02 4.78 12.29
N ASP A 86 -11.33 3.53 11.97
CA ASP A 86 -12.42 2.76 12.63
C ASP A 86 -12.00 2.13 13.98
N GLY A 87 -10.74 2.33 14.40
CA GLY A 87 -10.21 1.85 15.67
C GLY A 87 -8.86 1.17 15.57
N VAL A 88 -8.18 1.12 16.73
CA VAL A 88 -6.92 0.40 16.96
C VAL A 88 -7.15 -1.11 16.82
N LEU A 89 -6.06 -1.88 16.68
CA LEU A 89 -6.03 -3.33 16.76
C LEU A 89 -6.99 -3.86 17.83
N PRO A 90 -8.03 -4.65 17.46
CA PRO A 90 -9.02 -5.16 18.39
C PRO A 90 -8.39 -5.78 19.64
N ALA A 91 -8.75 -5.23 20.81
CA ALA A 91 -8.28 -5.74 22.11
C ALA A 91 -8.72 -7.19 22.37
N SER A 92 -9.73 -7.66 21.63
CA SER A 92 -10.27 -9.03 21.67
C SER A 92 -9.39 -10.07 20.97
N PHE A 93 -8.28 -9.70 20.35
CA PHE A 93 -7.41 -10.68 19.69
C PHE A 93 -6.59 -11.47 20.72
N ASP A 94 -6.63 -12.80 20.58
CA ASP A 94 -6.02 -13.78 21.50
C ASP A 94 -4.48 -13.87 21.41
N GLY A 95 -3.84 -12.98 20.66
CA GLY A 95 -2.38 -12.95 20.51
C GLY A 95 -1.88 -11.88 19.55
N TRP A 96 -0.56 -11.65 19.57
CA TRP A 96 0.10 -10.69 18.68
C TRP A 96 0.09 -11.14 17.22
N GLN A 97 -0.03 -12.44 16.96
CA GLN A 97 -0.13 -12.99 15.61
C GLN A 97 -1.38 -12.47 14.89
N GLU A 98 -2.55 -12.50 15.54
CA GLU A 98 -3.79 -11.98 14.97
C GLU A 98 -3.75 -10.46 14.79
N ARG A 99 -3.05 -9.74 15.68
CA ARG A 99 -2.79 -8.30 15.51
C ARG A 99 -1.96 -8.03 14.26
N LEU A 100 -0.89 -8.79 14.02
CA LEU A 100 -0.09 -8.67 12.79
C LEU A 100 -0.88 -9.05 11.54
N ARG A 101 -1.76 -10.05 11.62
CA ARG A 101 -2.64 -10.40 10.49
C ARG A 101 -3.59 -9.28 10.14
N HIS A 102 -4.20 -8.68 11.15
CA HIS A 102 -5.08 -7.53 10.98
C HIS A 102 -4.31 -6.34 10.39
N MET A 103 -3.14 -6.02 10.94
CA MET A 103 -2.25 -4.97 10.44
C MET A 103 -1.91 -5.18 8.96
N ALA A 104 -1.47 -6.38 8.58
CA ALA A 104 -1.16 -6.72 7.20
C ALA A 104 -2.36 -6.51 6.28
N ARG A 105 -3.56 -6.94 6.72
CA ARG A 105 -4.80 -6.83 5.95
C ARG A 105 -5.23 -5.38 5.77
N ARG A 106 -5.17 -4.54 6.81
CA ARG A 106 -5.47 -3.10 6.72
C ARG A 106 -4.53 -2.38 5.76
N ASN A 107 -3.24 -2.67 5.83
CA ASN A 107 -2.26 -2.10 4.90
C ASN A 107 -2.49 -2.55 3.46
N TRP A 108 -2.81 -3.84 3.25
CA TRP A 108 -3.15 -4.36 1.93
C TRP A 108 -4.40 -3.68 1.37
N GLU A 109 -5.48 -3.61 2.15
CA GLU A 109 -6.73 -2.92 1.77
C GLU A 109 -6.52 -1.44 1.46
N SER A 110 -5.69 -0.74 2.23
CA SER A 110 -5.31 0.65 1.95
C SER A 110 -4.62 0.76 0.59
N CYS A 111 -3.68 -0.13 0.29
CA CYS A 111 -2.98 -0.14 -1.01
C CYS A 111 -3.94 -0.44 -2.17
N LEU A 112 -4.94 -1.32 -1.97
CA LEU A 112 -5.95 -1.62 -3.00
C LEU A 112 -6.92 -0.46 -3.21
N ARG A 113 -7.31 0.24 -2.12
CA ARG A 113 -8.19 1.42 -2.18
C ARG A 113 -7.49 2.63 -2.80
N HIS A 114 -6.20 2.79 -2.53
CA HIS A 114 -5.38 3.91 -3.00
C HIS A 114 -4.11 3.40 -3.72
N PRO A 115 -4.22 2.79 -4.92
CA PRO A 115 -3.09 2.19 -5.65
C PRO A 115 -1.90 3.13 -5.85
N TRP A 116 -2.16 4.43 -6.02
CA TRP A 116 -1.15 5.47 -6.22
C TRP A 116 -0.15 5.59 -5.06
N GLN A 117 -0.48 5.09 -3.86
CA GLN A 117 0.46 5.06 -2.74
C GLN A 117 1.71 4.24 -3.05
N LEU A 118 1.58 3.20 -3.87
CA LEU A 118 2.66 2.29 -4.24
C LEU A 118 3.70 2.94 -5.16
N ASP A 119 3.35 4.07 -5.78
CA ASP A 119 4.18 4.86 -6.70
C ASP A 119 4.86 6.08 -6.04
N ILE A 120 4.58 6.32 -4.74
CA ILE A 120 5.17 7.44 -4.01
C ILE A 120 6.68 7.19 -3.86
N SER A 121 7.48 8.21 -4.17
CA SER A 121 8.92 8.10 -4.04
C SER A 121 9.35 7.96 -2.57
N PRO A 122 10.41 7.18 -2.27
CA PRO A 122 10.91 7.02 -0.90
C PRO A 122 11.20 8.35 -0.19
N THR A 123 11.67 9.36 -0.94
CA THR A 123 11.97 10.70 -0.42
C THR A 123 10.74 11.46 0.10
N VAL A 124 9.57 11.28 -0.50
CA VAL A 124 8.31 11.84 0.01
C VAL A 124 7.79 10.96 1.14
N SER A 125 8.02 9.65 1.04
CA SER A 125 7.64 8.64 2.04
C SER A 125 8.33 8.84 3.41
N SER A 126 9.49 9.49 3.47
CA SER A 126 10.18 9.79 4.73
C SER A 126 9.58 10.96 5.52
N THR A 127 8.57 11.66 5.00
CA THR A 127 7.97 12.81 5.69
C THR A 127 6.99 12.34 6.75
N LEU A 128 7.19 12.78 7.99
CA LEU A 128 6.39 12.39 9.15
C LEU A 128 5.30 13.43 9.45
N GLY A 129 4.07 13.12 9.07
CA GLY A 129 2.87 13.84 9.51
C GLY A 129 2.09 13.07 10.59
N PRO A 130 1.04 13.66 11.17
CA PRO A 130 0.27 13.06 12.24
C PRO A 130 -0.44 11.75 11.85
N GLY A 131 -0.86 11.60 10.59
CA GLY A 131 -1.44 10.36 10.09
C GLY A 131 -0.41 9.24 9.95
N VAL A 132 0.76 9.55 9.38
CA VAL A 132 1.89 8.60 9.28
C VAL A 132 2.34 8.14 10.67
N VAL A 133 2.53 9.09 11.60
CA VAL A 133 2.98 8.79 12.97
C VAL A 133 1.91 8.06 13.76
N GLY A 134 0.64 8.47 13.67
CA GLY A 134 -0.46 7.80 14.38
C GLY A 134 -0.69 6.36 13.90
N LYS A 135 -0.52 6.12 12.60
CA LYS A 135 -0.50 4.77 12.02
C LYS A 135 0.66 3.95 12.59
N TYR A 136 1.87 4.51 12.62
CA TYR A 136 3.05 3.83 13.14
C TYR A 136 2.91 3.50 14.64
N GLU A 137 2.42 4.43 15.45
CA GLU A 137 2.12 4.23 16.88
C GLU A 137 1.14 3.07 17.10
N THR A 138 0.06 3.03 16.30
CA THR A 138 -0.94 1.96 16.35
C THR A 138 -0.32 0.59 16.05
N GLU A 139 0.56 0.54 15.05
CA GLU A 139 1.19 -0.70 14.63
C GLU A 139 2.26 -1.19 15.62
N LEU A 140 3.06 -0.28 16.18
CA LEU A 140 3.99 -0.57 17.26
C LEU A 140 3.27 -1.10 18.50
N GLY A 141 2.15 -0.50 18.90
CA GLY A 141 1.33 -1.00 20.01
C GLY A 141 0.81 -2.43 19.79
N GLY A 142 0.76 -2.90 18.55
CA GLY A 142 0.42 -4.27 18.21
C GLY A 142 1.49 -5.31 18.55
N VAL A 143 2.76 -4.89 18.53
CA VAL A 143 3.94 -5.72 18.78
C VAL A 143 4.66 -5.36 20.07
N ASP A 144 4.21 -4.34 20.80
CA ASP A 144 4.78 -3.95 22.08
C ASP A 144 4.63 -5.05 23.13
N GLY A 145 5.68 -5.24 23.94
CA GLY A 145 5.70 -6.20 25.04
C GLY A 145 5.73 -7.68 24.66
N ILE A 146 5.91 -8.03 23.37
CA ILE A 146 5.93 -9.45 22.92
C ILE A 146 7.31 -10.11 23.01
N GLY A 147 8.32 -9.38 23.51
CA GLY A 147 9.71 -9.87 23.62
C GLY A 147 10.65 -9.39 22.51
N LEU A 148 10.21 -8.45 21.66
CA LEU A 148 11.05 -7.74 20.71
C LEU A 148 11.68 -6.50 21.36
N ASP A 149 12.91 -6.16 20.98
CA ASP A 149 13.50 -4.84 21.26
C ASP A 149 12.97 -3.76 20.30
N ASP A 150 13.20 -2.48 20.59
CA ASP A 150 12.68 -1.36 19.81
C ASP A 150 13.07 -1.41 18.31
N VAL A 151 14.28 -1.91 18.00
CA VAL A 151 14.76 -2.03 16.61
C VAL A 151 14.03 -3.18 15.92
N GLN A 152 13.86 -4.31 16.61
CA GLN A 152 13.10 -5.44 16.12
C GLN A 152 11.62 -5.11 15.92
N MET A 153 11.03 -4.26 16.78
CA MET A 153 9.66 -3.76 16.63
C MET A 153 9.50 -2.95 15.33
N ASP A 154 10.38 -1.96 15.09
CA ASP A 154 10.39 -1.18 13.85
C ASP A 154 10.54 -2.08 12.61
N MET A 155 11.52 -3.00 12.65
CA MET A 155 11.77 -3.94 11.55
C MET A 155 10.60 -4.90 11.31
N ALA A 156 9.93 -5.39 12.35
CA ALA A 156 8.79 -6.29 12.23
C ALA A 156 7.59 -5.57 11.58
N VAL A 157 7.28 -4.35 12.02
CA VAL A 157 6.22 -3.52 11.42
C VAL A 157 6.56 -3.21 9.95
N ALA A 158 7.78 -2.77 9.67
CA ALA A 158 8.23 -2.48 8.31
C ALA A 158 8.18 -3.71 7.39
N LEU A 159 8.52 -4.90 7.91
CA LEU A 159 8.46 -6.15 7.16
C LEU A 159 7.01 -6.51 6.78
N VAL A 160 6.08 -6.40 7.73
CA VAL A 160 4.65 -6.66 7.49
C VAL A 160 4.07 -5.67 6.49
N GLN A 161 4.37 -4.38 6.62
CA GLN A 161 3.96 -3.35 5.66
C GLN A 161 4.53 -3.63 4.26
N SER A 162 5.82 -3.96 4.17
CA SER A 162 6.50 -4.25 2.90
C SER A 162 5.88 -5.46 2.19
N HIS A 163 5.53 -6.50 2.95
CA HIS A 163 4.83 -7.67 2.43
C HIS A 163 3.43 -7.32 1.91
N ALA A 164 2.66 -6.52 2.66
CA ALA A 164 1.35 -6.04 2.23
C ALA A 164 1.44 -5.21 0.94
N SER A 165 2.36 -4.24 0.87
CA SER A 165 2.57 -3.43 -0.33
C SER A 165 3.04 -4.24 -1.54
N SER A 166 3.92 -5.23 -1.33
CA SER A 166 4.42 -6.08 -2.42
C SER A 166 3.32 -7.00 -2.95
N SER A 167 2.51 -7.57 -2.06
CA SER A 167 1.35 -8.38 -2.42
C SER A 167 0.29 -7.54 -3.13
N ALA A 168 0.06 -6.31 -2.69
CA ALA A 168 -0.83 -5.36 -3.35
C ALA A 168 -0.33 -4.99 -4.76
N ARG A 169 0.97 -4.72 -4.94
CA ARG A 169 1.56 -4.48 -6.27
C ARG A 169 1.36 -5.67 -7.20
N TRP A 170 1.59 -6.88 -6.70
CA TRP A 170 1.36 -8.09 -7.47
C TRP A 170 -0.12 -8.20 -7.87
N TYR A 171 -1.03 -8.09 -6.90
CA TYR A 171 -2.48 -8.09 -7.12
C TYR A 171 -2.88 -7.03 -8.16
N LEU A 172 -2.45 -5.78 -8.01
CA LEU A 172 -2.81 -4.70 -8.92
C LEU A 172 -2.12 -4.81 -10.29
N GLY A 173 -0.94 -5.42 -10.40
CA GLY A 173 -0.30 -5.66 -11.69
C GLY A 173 -1.03 -6.73 -12.50
N VAL A 174 -1.49 -7.76 -11.80
CA VAL A 174 -2.40 -8.81 -12.26
C VAL A 174 -3.73 -8.16 -12.71
N HIS A 175 -4.46 -7.52 -11.80
CA HIS A 175 -5.82 -7.01 -12.06
C HIS A 175 -5.88 -5.69 -12.85
N GLY A 176 -4.85 -4.84 -12.77
CA GLY A 176 -4.80 -3.50 -13.37
C GLY A 176 -4.52 -3.49 -14.87
N ALA A 177 -4.02 -4.60 -15.44
CA ALA A 177 -3.88 -4.78 -16.88
C ALA A 177 -5.23 -4.75 -17.63
N THR A 178 -6.36 -4.87 -16.92
CA THR A 178 -7.72 -4.80 -17.46
C THR A 178 -8.16 -3.39 -17.85
N GLY A 179 -7.53 -2.34 -17.32
CA GLY A 179 -7.98 -0.95 -17.50
C GLY A 179 -9.44 -0.70 -17.07
N GLY A 180 -9.99 -1.54 -16.19
CA GLY A 180 -11.41 -1.49 -15.79
C GLY A 180 -12.40 -1.96 -16.85
N ALA A 181 -11.94 -2.52 -17.98
CA ALA A 181 -12.79 -3.03 -19.05
C ALA A 181 -13.35 -4.44 -18.78
N MET A 182 -12.89 -5.09 -17.72
CA MET A 182 -13.16 -6.51 -17.43
C MET A 182 -13.43 -6.65 -15.93
N THR A 183 -14.35 -7.52 -15.56
CA THR A 183 -14.54 -7.99 -14.18
C THR A 183 -13.40 -8.93 -13.76
N GLU A 184 -13.31 -9.22 -12.46
CA GLU A 184 -12.31 -10.14 -11.90
C GLU A 184 -12.39 -11.53 -12.55
N ASP A 185 -13.59 -12.10 -12.64
CA ASP A 185 -13.84 -13.41 -13.27
C ASP A 185 -13.43 -13.42 -14.75
N GLU A 186 -13.78 -12.37 -15.51
CA GLU A 186 -13.42 -12.25 -16.93
C GLU A 186 -11.91 -12.12 -17.15
N TRP A 187 -11.22 -11.44 -16.22
CA TRP A 187 -9.76 -11.33 -16.29
C TRP A 187 -9.09 -12.66 -15.97
N TRP A 188 -9.54 -13.38 -14.94
CA TRP A 188 -9.06 -14.72 -14.63
C TRP A 188 -9.26 -15.68 -15.79
N GLU A 189 -10.45 -15.66 -16.40
CA GLU A 189 -10.76 -16.46 -17.59
C GLU A 189 -9.84 -16.07 -18.76
N SER A 190 -9.59 -14.78 -18.99
CA SER A 190 -8.66 -14.30 -20.02
C SER A 190 -7.24 -14.80 -19.80
N MET A 191 -6.72 -14.72 -18.57
CA MET A 191 -5.39 -15.19 -18.23
C MET A 191 -5.26 -16.71 -18.34
N GLN A 192 -6.29 -17.44 -17.90
CA GLN A 192 -6.33 -18.88 -18.05
C GLN A 192 -6.34 -19.28 -19.54
N ASN A 193 -7.13 -18.59 -20.35
CA ASN A 193 -7.17 -18.77 -21.81
C ASN A 193 -5.85 -18.41 -22.50
N GLU A 194 -5.14 -17.39 -22.03
CA GLU A 194 -3.80 -17.07 -22.52
C GLU A 194 -2.79 -18.14 -22.11
N TRP A 195 -2.81 -18.55 -20.84
CA TRP A 195 -1.93 -19.60 -20.32
C TRP A 195 -2.14 -20.93 -21.04
N GLN A 196 -3.39 -21.32 -21.34
CA GLN A 196 -3.69 -22.50 -22.16
C GLN A 196 -3.05 -22.46 -23.56
N ARG A 197 -2.83 -21.26 -24.12
CA ARG A 197 -2.15 -21.08 -25.41
C ARG A 197 -0.62 -21.09 -25.26
N VAL A 198 -0.10 -20.49 -24.19
CA VAL A 198 1.34 -20.32 -23.95
C VAL A 198 1.98 -21.58 -23.38
N GLU A 199 1.30 -22.30 -22.48
CA GLU A 199 1.86 -23.46 -21.76
C GLU A 199 2.45 -24.51 -22.70
N PRO A 200 1.78 -24.94 -23.80
CA PRO A 200 2.35 -25.97 -24.66
C PRO A 200 3.62 -25.49 -25.39
N VAL A 201 3.64 -24.22 -25.80
CA VAL A 201 4.80 -23.60 -26.47
C VAL A 201 5.96 -23.42 -25.48
N LEU A 202 5.66 -22.97 -24.27
CA LEU A 202 6.62 -22.82 -23.19
C LEU A 202 7.19 -24.17 -22.76
N ALA A 203 6.37 -25.22 -22.67
CA ALA A 203 6.80 -26.57 -22.33
C ALA A 203 7.73 -27.18 -23.40
N LEU A 204 7.52 -26.84 -24.67
CA LEU A 204 8.43 -27.23 -25.76
C LEU A 204 9.75 -26.44 -25.75
N ALA A 205 9.68 -25.15 -25.41
CA ALA A 205 10.86 -24.29 -25.31
C ALA A 205 11.71 -24.55 -24.05
N MET A 206 11.05 -24.83 -22.92
CA MET A 206 11.69 -25.22 -21.68
C MET A 206 12.16 -26.66 -21.77
N ASN A 207 13.38 -26.86 -22.25
CA ASN A 207 14.05 -28.15 -22.17
C ASN A 207 14.12 -28.60 -20.70
N ARG A 208 13.37 -29.66 -20.34
CA ARG A 208 13.30 -30.18 -18.96
C ARG A 208 14.65 -30.67 -18.45
N ASN A 209 15.60 -30.98 -19.34
CA ASN A 209 16.97 -31.34 -18.94
C ASN A 209 17.78 -30.13 -18.50
N ASP A 210 17.50 -28.95 -19.09
CA ASP A 210 18.17 -27.70 -18.76
C ASP A 210 17.49 -27.01 -17.57
N TYR A 211 16.17 -27.19 -17.41
CA TYR A 211 15.36 -26.55 -16.36
C TYR A 211 14.50 -27.52 -15.51
N PRO A 212 15.08 -28.60 -14.95
CA PRO A 212 14.29 -29.66 -14.29
C PRO A 212 13.48 -29.17 -13.09
N LEU A 213 14.03 -28.23 -12.31
CA LEU A 213 13.34 -27.67 -11.14
C LEU A 213 12.21 -26.73 -11.53
N ALA A 214 12.44 -25.81 -12.47
CA ALA A 214 11.42 -24.86 -12.92
C ALA A 214 10.24 -25.59 -13.57
N SER A 215 10.49 -26.63 -14.38
CA SER A 215 9.42 -27.45 -14.95
C SER A 215 8.62 -28.20 -13.89
N ARG A 216 9.28 -28.76 -12.86
CA ARG A 216 8.60 -29.47 -11.77
C ARG A 216 7.76 -28.54 -10.91
N VAL A 217 8.34 -27.42 -10.46
CA VAL A 217 7.68 -26.45 -9.58
C VAL A 217 6.57 -25.71 -10.34
N GLY A 218 6.82 -25.28 -11.58
CA GLY A 218 5.81 -24.61 -12.41
C GLY A 218 4.59 -25.49 -12.66
N ALA A 219 4.79 -26.76 -13.00
CA ALA A 219 3.69 -27.71 -13.16
C ALA A 219 2.87 -27.91 -11.87
N ALA A 220 3.55 -28.04 -10.72
CA ALA A 220 2.87 -28.18 -9.43
C ALA A 220 2.11 -26.91 -9.03
N SER A 221 2.70 -25.73 -9.25
CA SER A 221 2.08 -24.44 -8.96
C SER A 221 0.86 -24.19 -9.85
N ALA A 222 0.94 -24.50 -11.15
CA ALA A 222 -0.17 -24.37 -12.08
C ALA A 222 -1.36 -25.28 -11.69
N GLN A 223 -1.08 -26.49 -11.20
CA GLN A 223 -2.11 -27.40 -10.71
C GLN A 223 -2.76 -26.93 -9.40
N ALA A 224 -1.99 -26.30 -8.51
CA ALA A 224 -2.47 -25.93 -7.18
C ALA A 224 -3.29 -24.64 -7.16
N TYR A 225 -2.97 -23.67 -8.02
CA TYR A 225 -3.55 -22.32 -7.91
C TYR A 225 -4.44 -21.92 -9.10
N GLU A 226 -4.61 -22.78 -10.13
CA GLU A 226 -5.37 -22.48 -11.36
C GLU A 226 -5.02 -21.12 -12.03
N GLY A 227 -3.90 -20.50 -11.65
CA GLY A 227 -3.60 -19.08 -11.84
C GLY A 227 -2.74 -18.54 -10.71
N ALA A 228 -2.33 -17.27 -10.76
CA ALA A 228 -1.50 -16.65 -9.73
C ALA A 228 -2.36 -16.06 -8.60
N ASP A 229 -2.79 -16.87 -7.63
CA ASP A 229 -3.57 -16.42 -6.48
C ASP A 229 -2.78 -15.46 -5.56
N ALA A 230 -3.06 -14.16 -5.70
CA ALA A 230 -2.41 -13.09 -4.95
C ALA A 230 -2.80 -13.10 -3.46
N GLU A 231 -3.99 -13.60 -3.10
CA GLU A 231 -4.41 -13.74 -1.70
C GLU A 231 -3.70 -14.93 -1.03
N ALA A 232 -3.51 -16.03 -1.75
CA ALA A 232 -2.66 -17.12 -1.29
C ALA A 232 -1.21 -16.68 -1.08
N LEU A 233 -0.64 -15.89 -2.00
CA LEU A 233 0.71 -15.32 -1.83
C LEU A 233 0.79 -14.41 -0.58
N PHE A 234 -0.19 -13.52 -0.42
CA PHE A 234 -0.29 -12.65 0.74
C PHE A 234 -0.35 -13.46 2.04
N ARG A 235 -1.24 -14.43 2.14
CA ARG A 235 -1.40 -15.27 3.34
C ARG A 235 -0.17 -16.11 3.62
N PHE A 236 0.39 -16.78 2.61
CA PHE A 236 1.57 -17.62 2.77
C PHE A 236 2.76 -16.82 3.28
N GLY A 237 3.07 -15.66 2.69
CA GLY A 237 4.18 -14.83 3.12
C GLY A 237 3.99 -14.29 4.54
N LEU A 238 2.76 -13.89 4.88
CA LEU A 238 2.41 -13.41 6.22
C LEU A 238 2.56 -14.51 7.27
N ASP A 239 2.10 -15.73 6.99
CA ASP A 239 2.30 -16.87 7.88
C ASP A 239 3.79 -17.13 8.13
N ARG A 240 4.62 -17.09 7.08
CA ARG A 240 6.08 -17.28 7.23
C ARG A 240 6.75 -16.16 8.03
N ILE A 241 6.28 -14.92 7.89
CA ILE A 241 6.77 -13.79 8.70
C ILE A 241 6.42 -14.01 10.18
N ILE A 242 5.17 -14.39 10.47
CA ILE A 242 4.70 -14.66 11.84
C ILE A 242 5.46 -15.84 12.45
N ASP A 243 5.65 -16.93 11.71
CA ASP A 243 6.43 -18.09 12.18
C ASP A 243 7.88 -17.68 12.50
N GLY A 244 8.50 -16.86 11.65
CA GLY A 244 9.86 -16.35 11.85
C GLY A 244 9.98 -15.44 13.08
N LEU A 245 9.01 -14.55 13.30
CA LEU A 245 8.94 -13.71 14.50
C LEU A 245 8.69 -14.56 15.76
N THR A 246 7.85 -15.59 15.66
CA THR A 246 7.60 -16.53 16.77
C THR A 246 8.90 -17.21 17.18
N ALA A 247 9.64 -17.74 16.22
CA ALA A 247 10.94 -18.36 16.48
C ALA A 247 11.98 -17.37 17.04
N LEU A 248 11.96 -16.10 16.61
CA LEU A 248 12.83 -15.05 17.15
C LEU A 248 12.51 -14.75 18.63
N ILE A 249 11.22 -14.64 18.96
CA ILE A 249 10.73 -14.35 20.31
C ILE A 249 10.99 -15.52 21.25
N GLU A 250 10.66 -16.75 20.83
CA GLU A 250 10.85 -17.97 21.63
C GLU A 250 12.33 -18.38 21.73
N GLY A 251 13.11 -18.05 20.70
CA GLY A 251 14.50 -18.44 20.55
C GLY A 251 15.46 -17.76 21.52
N GLY A 252 15.04 -16.66 22.18
CA GLY A 252 15.73 -15.97 23.27
C GLY A 252 17.22 -15.70 23.05
N HIS A 253 17.61 -14.43 22.86
CA HIS A 253 19.02 -14.04 22.89
C HIS A 253 19.71 -14.45 24.20
#